data_AF-A0A7R7HFM1-F1
#
_entry.id   AF-A0A7R7HFM1-F1
#
_cell.length_a   1.000
_cell.length_b   1.000
_cell.length_c   1.000
_cell.angle_alpha   90.00
_cell.angle_beta   90.00
_cell.angle_gamma   90.00
#
_symmetry.space_group_name_H-M   'P 1'
#
loop_
_entity.id
_entity.type
_entity.pdbx_description
1 polymer ?
#
loop_
_entity_poly.entity_id
_entity_poly.type
_entity_poly.pdbx_seq_one_letter_code
_entity_poly.pdbx_strand_id
1 'polypeptide(L)'
;MNLRTSVQIPKPGDFGSFQRKSKVLFEHVLNDPNVKEYGTTGQAQDGIDLLGVRRSEAPDHWVGVQCKLTIKAERLKKGTVSKEATKALEIKPALKEFIVVTTAEDDVAMDKKAAEFTDEQAKLGQRRRWR
;
A
#
# COMPACT_ATOMS: atom_id res chain seq x y z
N MET A 1 16.10 -31.39 -11.46
CA MET A 1 16.20 -29.96 -11.79
C MET A 1 14.80 -29.35 -11.72
N ASN A 2 14.52 -28.51 -10.72
CA ASN A 2 13.22 -27.84 -10.61
C ASN A 2 13.24 -26.59 -11.50
N LEU A 3 12.61 -26.67 -12.67
CA LEU A 3 12.34 -25.50 -13.51
C LEU A 3 11.30 -24.64 -12.78
N ARG A 4 11.77 -23.65 -12.00
CA ARG A 4 10.91 -22.52 -11.62
C ARG A 4 10.69 -21.72 -12.89
N THR A 5 9.62 -22.00 -13.62
CA THR A 5 9.14 -21.10 -14.67
C THR A 5 8.79 -19.78 -14.01
N SER A 6 9.67 -18.79 -14.18
CA SER A 6 9.37 -17.41 -13.82
C SER A 6 8.24 -16.94 -14.73
N VAL A 7 7.03 -16.82 -14.18
CA VAL A 7 5.90 -16.21 -14.89
C VAL A 7 5.91 -14.74 -14.53
N GLN A 8 6.32 -13.90 -15.48
CA GLN A 8 6.17 -12.46 -15.34
C GLN A 8 4.76 -12.08 -15.77
N ILE A 9 3.93 -11.67 -14.82
CA ILE A 9 2.62 -11.09 -15.12
C ILE A 9 2.87 -9.75 -15.82
N PRO A 10 2.31 -9.49 -17.01
CA PRO A 10 2.49 -8.23 -17.69
C PRO A 10 2.01 -7.09 -16.81
N LYS A 11 2.84 -6.05 -16.68
CA LYS A 11 2.48 -4.84 -15.93
C LYS A 11 1.23 -4.23 -16.56
N PRO A 12 0.25 -3.76 -15.76
CA PRO A 12 -0.88 -3.03 -16.30
C PRO A 12 -0.40 -1.83 -17.13
N GLY A 13 -1.03 -1.62 -18.29
CA GLY A 13 -0.66 -0.54 -19.20
C GLY A 13 -1.06 0.86 -18.70
N ASP A 14 -2.00 0.93 -17.75
CA ASP A 14 -2.52 2.17 -17.20
C ASP A 14 -2.80 2.06 -15.69
N PHE A 15 -2.82 3.22 -15.03
CA PHE A 15 -3.01 3.34 -13.59
C PHE A 15 -4.38 2.82 -13.13
N GLY A 16 -5.45 3.07 -13.90
CA GLY A 16 -6.80 2.64 -13.55
C GLY A 16 -6.93 1.11 -13.54
N SER A 17 -6.34 0.44 -14.52
CA SER A 17 -6.25 -1.03 -14.57
C SER A 17 -5.45 -1.57 -13.39
N PHE A 18 -4.37 -0.91 -12.99
CA PHE A 18 -3.59 -1.32 -11.82
C PHE A 18 -4.40 -1.16 -10.52
N GLN A 19 -5.01 -0.01 -10.29
CA GLN A 19 -5.82 0.27 -9.10
C GLN A 19 -6.98 -0.73 -8.96
N ARG A 20 -7.71 -1.00 -10.06
CA ARG A 20 -8.82 -1.98 -10.06
C ARG A 20 -8.35 -3.40 -9.76
N LYS A 21 -7.21 -3.82 -10.32
CA LYS A 21 -6.64 -5.15 -10.02
C LYS A 21 -6.16 -5.23 -8.57
N SER A 22 -5.52 -4.16 -8.07
CA SER A 22 -5.12 -4.04 -6.67
C SER A 22 -6.33 -4.11 -5.74
N LYS A 23 -7.45 -3.47 -6.08
CA LYS A 23 -8.69 -3.58 -5.31
C LYS A 23 -9.13 -5.03 -5.13
N VAL A 24 -9.24 -5.79 -6.22
CA VAL A 24 -9.63 -7.21 -6.17
C VAL A 24 -8.64 -8.01 -5.33
N LEU A 25 -7.33 -7.77 -5.49
CA LEU A 25 -6.31 -8.41 -4.66
C LEU A 25 -6.53 -8.12 -3.17
N PHE A 26 -6.74 -6.85 -2.81
CA PHE A 26 -6.87 -6.44 -1.42
C PHE A 26 -8.21 -6.83 -0.78
N GLU A 27 -9.29 -7.00 -1.56
CA GLU A 27 -10.54 -7.61 -1.07
C GLU A 27 -10.27 -9.00 -0.50
N HIS A 28 -9.40 -9.77 -1.16
CA HIS A 28 -9.01 -11.12 -0.71
C HIS A 28 -7.95 -11.07 0.41
N VAL A 29 -6.92 -10.23 0.28
CA VAL A 29 -5.82 -10.13 1.27
C VAL A 29 -6.30 -9.62 2.63
N LEU A 30 -7.30 -8.73 2.64
CA LEU A 30 -7.88 -8.19 3.87
C LEU A 30 -9.08 -9.01 4.36
N ASN A 31 -9.54 -9.98 3.57
CA ASN A 31 -10.81 -10.68 3.75
C ASN A 31 -11.98 -9.70 3.92
N ASP A 32 -12.00 -8.66 3.09
CA ASP A 32 -13.00 -7.59 3.14
C ASP A 32 -13.61 -7.34 1.76
N PRO A 33 -14.86 -7.76 1.51
CA PRO A 33 -15.53 -7.46 0.25
C PRO A 33 -15.88 -5.97 0.10
N ASN A 34 -15.67 -5.15 1.13
CA ASN A 34 -16.02 -3.73 1.15
C ASN A 34 -14.81 -2.82 0.95
N VAL A 35 -13.70 -3.30 0.39
CA VAL A 35 -12.58 -2.44 -0.01
C VAL A 35 -13.09 -1.40 -1.02
N LYS A 36 -12.81 -0.12 -0.73
CA LYS A 36 -13.26 1.01 -1.55
C LYS A 36 -12.07 1.69 -2.20
N GLU A 37 -12.29 2.21 -3.40
CA GLU A 37 -11.38 3.18 -4.00
C GLU A 37 -11.48 4.48 -3.21
N TYR A 38 -10.35 4.97 -2.73
CA TYR A 38 -10.23 6.21 -1.98
C TYR A 38 -9.50 7.23 -2.86
N GLY A 39 -10.03 8.45 -2.97
CA GLY A 39 -9.47 9.48 -3.86
C GLY A 39 -10.12 9.52 -5.25
N THR A 40 -11.15 10.36 -5.39
CA THR A 40 -11.69 10.77 -6.69
C THR A 40 -10.86 11.91 -7.30
N THR A 41 -10.78 11.94 -8.63
CA THR A 41 -10.16 13.02 -9.42
C THR A 41 -10.69 14.38 -8.94
N GLY A 42 -9.83 15.23 -8.35
CA GLY A 42 -10.17 16.61 -7.95
C GLY A 42 -10.07 16.93 -6.45
N GLN A 43 -9.88 15.93 -5.57
CA GLN A 43 -9.54 16.17 -4.16
C GLN A 43 -8.07 15.89 -3.89
N ALA A 44 -7.50 16.53 -2.86
CA ALA A 44 -6.15 16.24 -2.40
C ALA A 44 -6.09 14.74 -2.06
N GLN A 45 -5.43 13.97 -2.92
CA GLN A 45 -5.21 12.56 -2.68
C GLN A 45 -4.22 12.48 -1.51
N ASP A 46 -4.70 12.16 -0.31
CA ASP A 46 -3.90 11.99 0.92
C ASP A 46 -2.97 10.75 0.85
N GLY A 47 -2.56 10.37 -0.35
CA GLY A 47 -1.66 9.25 -0.62
C GLY A 47 -2.32 7.88 -0.49
N ILE A 48 -3.65 7.78 -0.49
CA ILE A 48 -4.38 6.51 -0.43
C ILE A 48 -5.27 6.34 -1.65
N ASP A 49 -5.13 5.20 -2.30
CA ASP A 49 -5.91 4.81 -3.48
C ASP A 49 -7.01 3.78 -3.13
N LEU A 50 -6.81 2.99 -2.06
CA LEU A 50 -7.81 2.04 -1.56
C LEU A 50 -7.88 2.07 -0.03
N LEU A 51 -9.10 1.89 0.49
CA LEU A 51 -9.37 1.80 1.93
C LEU A 51 -10.17 0.53 2.20
N GLY A 52 -9.73 -0.26 3.18
CA GLY A 52 -10.41 -1.47 3.62
C GLY A 52 -10.22 -1.76 5.10
N VAL A 53 -10.77 -2.88 5.57
CA VAL A 53 -10.60 -3.35 6.96
C VAL A 53 -10.01 -4.75 6.96
N ARG A 54 -8.94 -4.98 7.73
CA ARG A 54 -8.40 -6.34 7.91
C ARG A 54 -9.28 -7.14 8.87
N ARG A 55 -10.27 -7.83 8.33
CA ARG A 55 -11.29 -8.54 9.15
C ARG A 55 -10.73 -9.69 9.99
N SER A 56 -9.56 -10.23 9.63
CA SER A 56 -8.88 -11.26 10.40
C SER A 56 -8.31 -10.76 11.74
N GLU A 57 -8.08 -9.45 11.88
CA GLU A 57 -7.52 -8.85 13.09
C GLU A 57 -8.64 -8.25 13.97
N ALA A 58 -9.37 -7.27 13.43
CA ALA A 58 -10.44 -6.58 14.14
C ALA A 58 -11.36 -5.79 13.17
N PRO A 59 -12.63 -5.55 13.54
CA PRO A 59 -13.57 -4.77 12.71
C PRO A 59 -13.19 -3.29 12.56
N ASP A 60 -12.29 -2.77 13.40
CA ASP A 60 -11.77 -1.40 13.36
C ASP A 60 -10.32 -1.34 12.85
N HIS A 61 -9.81 -2.43 12.26
CA HIS A 61 -8.46 -2.50 11.70
C HIS A 61 -8.41 -1.92 10.30
N TRP A 62 -8.52 -0.59 10.22
CA TRP A 62 -8.46 0.14 8.97
C TRP A 62 -7.09 0.02 8.30
N VAL A 63 -7.12 -0.35 7.02
CA VAL A 63 -5.96 -0.51 6.15
C VAL A 63 -6.05 0.45 4.98
N GLY A 64 -5.05 1.31 4.87
CA GLY A 64 -4.82 2.16 3.72
C GLY A 64 -3.92 1.48 2.71
N VAL A 65 -4.23 1.56 1.42
CA VAL A 65 -3.36 1.06 0.36
C VAL A 65 -3.08 2.16 -0.65
N GLN A 66 -1.80 2.37 -0.95
CA GLN A 66 -1.35 3.24 -2.01
C GLN A 66 -0.84 2.42 -3.21
N CYS A 67 -1.41 2.66 -4.38
CA CYS A 67 -1.01 2.05 -5.63
C CYS A 67 -0.01 2.95 -6.36
N LYS A 68 1.17 2.41 -6.67
CA LYS A 68 2.19 3.11 -7.45
C LYS A 68 2.57 2.34 -8.71
N LEU A 69 2.03 2.78 -9.84
CA LEU A 69 2.39 2.24 -11.15
C LEU A 69 3.69 2.87 -11.64
N THR A 70 4.78 2.11 -11.61
CA THR A 70 6.05 2.50 -12.22
C THR A 70 6.22 1.73 -13.53
N ILE A 71 6.04 2.46 -14.64
CA ILE A 71 6.08 1.89 -16.01
C ILE A 71 7.54 1.64 -16.46
N LYS A 72 8.48 2.49 -16.01
CA LYS A 72 9.92 2.28 -16.20
C LYS A 72 10.50 1.53 -15.01
N ALA A 73 11.63 0.85 -15.17
CA ALA A 73 12.39 0.24 -14.06
C ALA A 73 13.07 1.30 -13.17
N GLU A 74 12.36 2.39 -12.88
CA GLU A 74 12.86 3.45 -12.01
C GLU A 74 12.53 3.08 -10.57
N ARG A 75 13.58 2.97 -9.75
CA ARG A 75 13.42 2.79 -8.31
C ARG A 75 12.63 3.97 -7.74
N LEU A 76 11.74 3.67 -6.80
CA LEU A 76 11.05 4.70 -6.03
C LEU A 76 12.07 5.64 -5.37
N LYS A 77 11.85 6.96 -5.51
CA LYS A 77 12.78 7.95 -4.95
C LYS A 77 12.85 7.81 -3.42
N LYS A 78 14.07 7.82 -2.88
CA LYS A 78 14.33 7.80 -1.44
C LYS A 78 13.56 8.95 -0.77
N GLY A 79 12.68 8.63 0.18
CA GLY A 79 11.89 9.60 0.96
C GLY A 79 10.43 9.73 0.55
N THR A 80 10.00 9.05 -0.51
CA THR A 80 8.59 9.05 -0.91
C THR A 80 7.71 8.31 0.11
N VAL A 81 8.15 7.15 0.59
CA VAL A 81 7.44 6.36 1.61
C VAL A 81 7.18 7.16 2.89
N SER A 82 8.18 7.85 3.43
CA SER A 82 8.00 8.63 4.67
C SER A 82 6.99 9.78 4.47
N LYS A 83 7.01 10.46 3.31
CA LYS A 83 6.05 11.54 3.02
C LYS A 83 4.64 11.02 2.85
N GLU A 84 4.49 9.89 2.16
CA GLU A 84 3.20 9.21 1.96
C GLU A 84 2.66 8.68 3.29
N ALA A 85 3.54 8.14 4.13
CA ALA A 85 3.19 7.66 5.45
C ALA A 85 2.71 8.79 6.38
N THR A 86 3.37 9.95 6.37
CA THR A 86 2.91 11.12 7.14
C THR A 86 1.51 11.56 6.72
N LYS A 87 1.20 11.57 5.42
CA LYS A 87 -0.16 11.92 4.95
C LYS A 87 -1.20 10.89 5.41
N ALA A 88 -0.85 9.60 5.34
CA ALA A 88 -1.72 8.54 5.83
C ALA A 88 -1.97 8.61 7.35
N LEU A 89 -1.11 9.29 8.14
CA LEU A 89 -1.37 9.54 9.56
C LEU A 89 -2.54 10.51 9.80
N GLU A 90 -2.82 11.40 8.85
CA GLU A 90 -3.84 12.45 8.97
C GLU A 90 -5.27 11.94 8.68
N ILE A 91 -5.39 10.73 8.14
CA ILE A 91 -6.66 10.15 7.71
C ILE A 91 -7.50 9.73 8.92
N LYS A 92 -8.81 10.03 8.83
CA LYS A 92 -9.82 9.66 9.83
C LYS A 92 -10.90 8.77 9.18
N PRO A 93 -11.24 7.61 9.77
CA PRO A 93 -10.69 7.03 11.00
C PRO A 93 -9.21 6.64 10.88
N ALA A 94 -8.50 6.63 12.01
CA ALA A 94 -7.07 6.40 12.04
C ALA A 94 -6.71 5.01 11.49
N LEU A 95 -5.77 4.97 10.55
CA LEU A 95 -5.30 3.73 9.94
C LEU A 95 -4.42 2.96 10.92
N LYS A 96 -4.66 1.66 11.03
CA LYS A 96 -3.81 0.72 11.78
C LYS A 96 -2.76 0.08 10.88
N GLU A 97 -3.01 0.04 9.58
CA GLU A 97 -2.04 -0.47 8.61
C GLU A 97 -2.03 0.39 7.35
N PHE A 98 -0.85 0.54 6.76
CA PHE A 98 -0.67 1.20 5.48
C PHE A 98 0.24 0.36 4.60
N ILE A 99 -0.18 0.17 3.35
CA ILE A 99 0.49 -0.72 2.40
C ILE A 99 0.79 0.06 1.13
N VAL A 100 2.05 0.05 0.69
CA VAL A 100 2.41 0.56 -0.64
C VAL A 100 2.55 -0.62 -1.60
N VAL A 101 1.70 -0.66 -2.63
CA VAL A 101 1.79 -1.66 -3.71
C VAL A 101 2.38 -1.02 -4.96
N THR A 102 3.45 -1.61 -5.51
CA THR A 102 4.12 -1.08 -6.70
C THR A 102 4.47 -2.14 -7.73
N THR A 103 4.56 -1.73 -8.99
CA THR A 103 5.10 -2.53 -10.10
C THR A 103 6.60 -2.31 -10.34
N ALA A 104 7.27 -1.52 -9.48
CA ALA A 104 8.71 -1.38 -9.47
C ALA A 104 9.39 -2.67 -9.00
N GLU A 105 10.70 -2.78 -9.22
CA GLU A 105 11.48 -3.88 -8.63
C GLU A 105 11.59 -3.72 -7.11
N ASP A 106 11.68 -4.84 -6.40
CA ASP A 106 11.86 -4.85 -4.95
C ASP A 106 13.13 -4.06 -4.57
N ASP A 107 12.98 -3.09 -3.68
CA ASP A 107 14.08 -2.30 -3.15
C ASP A 107 14.19 -2.54 -1.63
N VAL A 108 15.20 -3.33 -1.24
CA VAL A 108 15.48 -3.66 0.16
C VAL A 108 15.68 -2.40 1.02
N ALA A 109 16.14 -1.29 0.43
CA ALA A 109 16.26 -0.03 1.14
C ALA A 109 14.91 0.62 1.45
N MET A 110 13.87 0.30 0.67
CA MET A 110 12.49 0.73 0.95
C MET A 110 11.85 -0.11 2.03
N ASP A 111 11.99 -1.43 1.98
CA ASP A 111 11.49 -2.33 3.02
C ASP A 111 12.07 -1.99 4.39
N LYS A 112 13.40 -1.74 4.45
CA LYS A 112 14.06 -1.31 5.68
C LYS A 112 13.48 0.00 6.23
N LYS A 113 13.21 0.98 5.36
CA LYS A 113 12.63 2.26 5.80
C LYS A 113 11.19 2.13 6.26
N ALA A 114 10.38 1.29 5.61
CA ALA A 114 9.02 1.00 6.08
C ALA A 114 9.05 0.31 7.47
N ALA A 115 10.01 -0.61 7.67
CA ALA A 115 10.22 -1.25 8.96
C ALA A 115 10.70 -0.27 10.04
N GLU A 116 11.70 0.57 9.75
CA GLU A 116 12.19 1.63 10.66
C GLU A 116 11.07 2.58 11.05
N PHE A 117 10.28 3.06 10.09
CA PHE A 117 9.14 3.94 10.37
C PHE A 117 8.07 3.25 11.23
N THR A 118 7.81 1.96 10.99
CA THR A 118 6.90 1.17 11.84
C THR A 118 7.41 1.09 13.28
N ASP A 119 8.70 0.84 13.47
CA ASP A 119 9.33 0.78 14.79
C ASP A 119 9.28 2.13 15.52
N GLU A 120 9.52 3.23 14.81
CA GLU A 120 9.38 4.59 15.36
C GLU A 120 7.95 4.89 15.82
N GLN A 121 6.94 4.54 15.01
CA GLN A 121 5.53 4.75 15.39
C GLN A 121 5.13 3.87 16.58
N ALA A 122 5.62 2.63 16.64
CA ALA A 122 5.38 1.74 17.76
C ALA A 122 5.95 2.30 19.08
N LYS A 123 7.15 2.90 19.03
CA LYS A 123 7.78 3.58 20.19
C LYS A 123 7.00 4.81 20.66
N LEU A 124 6.31 5.49 19.75
CA LEU A 124 5.41 6.61 20.08
C LEU A 124 4.05 6.14 20.65
N GLY A 125 3.88 4.84 20.94
CA GLY A 125 2.65 4.26 21.48
C GLY A 125 1.56 4.05 20.42
N GLN A 126 1.85 4.31 19.14
CA GLN A 126 0.92 4.07 18.04
C GLN A 126 1.14 2.66 17.49
N ARG A 127 0.23 1.73 17.79
CA ARG A 127 0.25 0.37 17.20
C ARG A 127 -0.23 0.41 15.74
N ARG A 128 0.58 1.00 14.86
CA ARG A 128 0.36 1.04 13.42
C ARG A 128 1.46 0.26 12.70
N ARG A 129 1.11 -0.39 11.59
CA ARG A 129 2.03 -1.20 10.79
C ARG A 129 2.16 -0.63 9.38
N TRP A 130 3.38 -0.38 8.92
CA TRP A 130 3.66 0.12 7.57
C TRP A 130 4.36 -0.99 6.78
N ARG A 131 3.86 -1.28 5.57
CA ARG A 131 4.40 -2.31 4.67
C ARG A 131 4.55 -1.81 3.25
#